data_AF-A0A356DX89-F1
#
_entry.id   AF-A0A356DX89-F1
#
_cell.length_a   1.000
_cell.length_b   1.000
_cell.length_c   1.000
_cell.angle_alpha   90.00
_cell.angle_beta   90.00
_cell.angle_gamma   90.00
#
_symmetry.space_group_name_H-M   'P 1'
#
loop_
_entity.id
_entity.type
_entity.pdbx_description
1 polymer ?
#
loop_
_entity_poly.entity_id
_entity_poly.type
_entity_poly.pdbx_seq_one_letter_code
_entity_poly.pdbx_strand_id
1 'polypeptide(L)'
;MNLIFDAHQDLAYNILSFGRDYSRSVYQTRQYEIDHTIPGLTYQSLLGWPEYNRGKVALIFGTLFAAPARSEKEPYPNSQIYHTPEQANQVYWNQLKLYQQLAEEKPQVFRLISTKSN
;
A
#
# COMPACT_ATOMS: atom_id res chain seq x y z
N MET A 1 -11.14 14.64 -21.74
CA MET A 1 -10.75 13.35 -21.14
C MET A 1 -10.19 13.66 -19.77
N ASN A 2 -10.71 13.06 -18.70
CA ASN A 2 -10.26 13.37 -17.34
C ASN A 2 -9.33 12.25 -16.87
N LEU A 3 -8.16 12.64 -16.38
CA LEU A 3 -7.20 11.77 -15.70
C LEU A 3 -7.23 12.11 -14.22
N ILE A 4 -7.22 11.09 -13.36
CA ILE A 4 -7.19 11.26 -11.91
C ILE A 4 -5.75 11.09 -11.41
N PHE A 5 -5.34 12.01 -10.54
CA PHE A 5 -4.09 11.95 -9.80
C PHE A 5 -4.46 11.82 -8.32
N ASP A 6 -4.08 10.70 -7.71
CA ASP A 6 -4.32 10.46 -6.29
C ASP A 6 -3.07 10.79 -5.49
N ALA A 7 -3.14 11.83 -4.68
CA ALA A 7 -1.99 12.35 -3.95
C ALA A 7 -1.62 11.53 -2.69
N HIS A 8 -2.37 10.48 -2.32
CA HIS A 8 -2.12 9.78 -1.07
C HIS A 8 -2.67 8.35 -1.08
N GLN A 9 -1.80 7.34 -1.21
CA GLN A 9 -2.18 5.93 -1.15
C GLN A 9 -1.22 5.11 -0.27
N ASP A 10 -1.75 4.47 0.78
CA ASP A 10 -0.99 3.67 1.74
C ASP A 10 -0.72 2.24 1.26
N LEU A 11 -0.16 2.08 0.06
CA LEU A 11 0.03 0.75 -0.54
C LEU A 11 1.02 -0.10 0.27
N ALA A 12 2.22 0.43 0.54
CA ALA A 12 3.26 -0.33 1.25
C ALA A 12 2.83 -0.73 2.66
N TYR A 13 2.17 0.17 3.39
CA TYR A 13 1.61 -0.13 4.72
C TYR A 13 0.68 -1.34 4.66
N ASN A 14 -0.24 -1.35 3.70
CA ASN A 14 -1.25 -2.37 3.56
C ASN A 14 -0.68 -3.72 3.05
N ILE A 15 0.32 -3.67 2.18
CA ILE A 15 1.02 -4.88 1.70
C ILE A 15 1.78 -5.52 2.87
N LEU A 16 2.57 -4.74 3.61
CA LEU A 16 3.43 -5.26 4.67
C LEU A 16 2.68 -5.62 5.96
N SER A 17 1.54 -4.98 6.24
CA SER A 17 0.73 -5.30 7.43
C SER A 17 -0.24 -6.44 7.18
N PHE A 18 -0.84 -6.51 5.98
CA PHE A 18 -1.99 -7.37 5.73
C PHE A 18 -1.82 -8.31 4.53
N GLY A 19 -0.64 -8.31 3.88
CA GLY A 19 -0.37 -9.18 2.74
C GLY A 19 -1.22 -8.87 1.50
N ARG A 20 -1.77 -7.67 1.38
CA ARG A 20 -2.57 -7.26 0.23
C ARG A 20 -1.74 -7.30 -1.06
N ASP A 21 -2.36 -7.69 -2.17
CA ASP A 21 -1.73 -7.72 -3.49
C ASP A 21 -2.50 -6.82 -4.47
N TYR A 22 -2.02 -5.59 -4.66
CA TYR A 22 -2.69 -4.60 -5.52
C TYR A 22 -2.56 -4.87 -7.02
N SER A 23 -1.88 -5.95 -7.44
CA SER A 23 -1.96 -6.43 -8.83
C SER A 23 -3.28 -7.12 -9.17
N ARG A 24 -4.03 -7.54 -8.14
CA ARG A 24 -5.36 -8.18 -8.28
C ARG A 24 -6.47 -7.14 -8.39
N SER A 25 -7.66 -7.58 -8.80
CA SER A 25 -8.86 -6.74 -8.66
C SER A 25 -9.23 -6.57 -7.18
N VAL A 26 -9.88 -5.46 -6.85
CA VAL A 26 -10.40 -5.24 -5.50
C VAL A 26 -11.36 -6.35 -5.08
N TYR A 27 -12.14 -6.90 -6.01
CA TYR A 27 -13.08 -7.98 -5.76
C TYR A 27 -12.37 -9.27 -5.36
N GLN A 28 -11.28 -9.63 -6.06
CA GLN A 28 -10.47 -10.80 -5.71
C GLN A 28 -9.81 -10.63 -4.34
N THR A 29 -9.28 -9.45 -4.05
CA THR A 29 -8.69 -9.14 -2.74
C THR A 29 -9.73 -9.23 -1.63
N ARG A 30 -10.92 -8.67 -1.82
CA ARG A 30 -12.03 -8.75 -0.86
C ARG A 30 -12.47 -10.18 -0.59
N GLN A 31 -12.56 -11.00 -1.63
CA GLN A 31 -12.88 -12.42 -1.47
C GLN A 31 -11.81 -13.13 -0.64
N TYR A 32 -10.54 -12.89 -0.95
CA TYR A 32 -9.42 -13.44 -0.17
C TYR A 32 -9.46 -12.98 1.30
N GLU A 33 -9.79 -11.72 1.58
CA GLU A 33 -9.91 -11.16 2.94
C GLU A 33 -11.06 -11.77 3.75
N ILE A 34 -12.14 -12.23 3.09
CA ILE A 34 -13.22 -12.98 3.76
C ILE A 34 -12.68 -14.32 4.25
N ASP A 35 -11.87 -15.00 3.44
CA ASP A 35 -11.31 -16.31 3.76
C ASP A 35 -10.09 -16.22 4.70
N HIS A 36 -9.47 -15.04 4.82
CA HIS A 36 -8.26 -14.77 5.59
C HIS A 36 -8.44 -13.57 6.51
N THR A 37 -9.39 -13.68 7.44
CA THR A 37 -9.71 -12.60 8.37
C THR A 37 -8.52 -12.28 9.29
N ILE A 38 -8.23 -10.99 9.47
CA ILE A 38 -7.24 -10.49 10.43
C ILE A 38 -7.99 -10.02 11.67
N PRO A 39 -7.68 -10.54 12.88
CA PRO A 39 -8.34 -10.10 14.11
C PRO A 39 -8.29 -8.58 14.28
N GLY A 40 -9.43 -7.97 14.60
CA GLY A 40 -9.57 -6.52 14.78
C GLY A 40 -9.68 -5.71 13.48
N LEU A 41 -9.32 -6.26 12.31
CA LEU A 41 -9.42 -5.55 11.04
C LEU A 41 -10.85 -5.64 10.49
N THR A 42 -11.59 -4.54 10.53
CA THR A 42 -13.03 -4.51 10.14
C THR A 42 -13.29 -3.95 8.75
N TYR A 43 -12.25 -3.55 8.02
CA TYR A 43 -12.37 -2.99 6.68
C TYR A 43 -11.66 -3.85 5.65
N GLN A 44 -12.14 -3.78 4.41
CA GLN A 44 -11.59 -4.50 3.27
C GLN A 44 -10.86 -3.57 2.31
N SER A 45 -10.09 -4.13 1.38
CA SER A 45 -9.41 -3.35 0.35
C SER A 45 -10.40 -2.49 -0.45
N LEU A 46 -9.98 -1.29 -0.80
CA LEU A 46 -10.72 -0.38 -1.70
C LEU A 46 -10.09 -0.32 -3.10
N LEU A 47 -8.91 -0.94 -3.28
CA LEU A 47 -8.04 -0.69 -4.42
C LEU A 47 -7.70 -1.99 -5.15
N GLY A 48 -7.42 -1.84 -6.43
CA GLY A 48 -6.96 -2.91 -7.31
C GLY A 48 -6.52 -2.34 -8.65
N TRP A 49 -5.50 -2.94 -9.26
CA TRP A 49 -4.97 -2.48 -10.55
C TRP A 49 -6.04 -2.41 -11.66
N PRO A 50 -6.94 -3.41 -11.82
CA PRO A 50 -8.06 -3.31 -12.77
C PRO A 50 -8.98 -2.10 -12.50
N GLU A 51 -9.23 -1.77 -11.24
CA GLU A 51 -10.08 -0.64 -10.85
C GLU A 51 -9.40 0.71 -11.10
N TYR A 52 -8.09 0.82 -10.85
CA TYR A 52 -7.32 2.02 -11.23
C TYR A 52 -7.41 2.29 -12.73
N ASN A 53 -7.24 1.26 -13.56
CA ASN A 53 -7.34 1.38 -15.02
C ASN A 53 -8.76 1.78 -15.45
N ARG A 54 -9.79 1.13 -14.89
CA ARG A 54 -11.20 1.46 -15.19
C ARG A 54 -11.55 2.90 -14.80
N GLY A 55 -11.05 3.34 -13.65
CA GLY A 55 -11.23 4.70 -13.12
C GLY A 55 -10.38 5.76 -13.80
N LYS A 56 -9.46 5.39 -14.72
CA LYS A 56 -8.50 6.29 -15.38
C LYS A 56 -7.64 7.06 -14.36
N VAL A 57 -7.22 6.37 -13.30
CA VAL A 57 -6.23 6.88 -12.35
C VAL A 57 -4.85 6.74 -13.00
N ALA A 58 -4.25 7.87 -13.35
CA ALA A 58 -3.02 7.93 -14.11
C ALA A 58 -1.77 7.87 -13.23
N LEU A 59 -1.87 8.42 -12.01
CA LEU A 59 -0.79 8.49 -11.05
C LEU A 59 -1.34 8.39 -9.65
N ILE A 60 -0.61 7.66 -8.81
CA ILE A 60 -0.80 7.65 -7.37
C ILE A 60 0.51 8.05 -6.70
N PHE A 61 0.42 8.68 -5.53
CA PHE A 61 1.55 8.90 -4.65
C PHE A 61 1.50 7.83 -3.56
N GLY A 62 2.37 6.84 -3.68
CA GLY A 62 2.56 5.81 -2.66
C GLY A 62 3.23 6.43 -1.45
N THR A 63 2.55 6.39 -0.30
CA THR A 63 3.09 6.95 0.94
C THR A 63 4.13 6.02 1.53
N LEU A 64 5.00 6.60 2.36
CA LEU A 64 5.71 5.86 3.39
C LEU A 64 5.14 6.30 4.74
N PHE A 65 4.71 5.35 5.56
CA PHE A 65 4.04 5.66 6.84
C PHE A 65 4.49 4.73 7.95
N ALA A 66 4.90 5.30 9.07
CA ALA A 66 5.18 4.57 10.31
C ALA A 66 4.45 5.24 11.47
N ALA A 67 3.68 4.48 12.25
CA ALA A 67 2.96 5.00 13.40
C ALA A 67 3.79 4.87 14.70
N PRO A 68 3.87 5.90 15.55
CA PRO A 68 4.54 5.76 16.84
C PRO A 68 3.73 4.82 17.73
N ALA A 69 4.37 3.81 18.30
CA ALA A 69 3.70 2.76 19.09
C ALA A 69 2.90 3.33 20.28
N ARG A 70 3.33 4.46 20.86
CA ARG A 70 2.60 5.17 21.93
C ARG A 70 1.23 5.71 21.51
N SER A 71 0.99 5.86 20.21
CA SER A 71 -0.27 6.33 19.63
C SER A 71 -1.04 5.22 18.93
N GLU A 72 -0.54 3.98 18.96
CA GLU A 72 -1.21 2.85 18.34
C GLU A 72 -2.50 2.55 19.11
N LYS A 73 -3.62 2.70 18.42
CA LYS A 73 -4.96 2.44 18.96
C LYS A 73 -5.70 1.38 18.16
N GLU A 74 -5.08 0.91 17.08
CA GLU A 74 -5.73 0.01 16.16
C GLU A 74 -5.87 -1.38 16.80
N PRO A 75 -7.03 -2.02 16.67
CA PRO A 75 -7.29 -3.32 17.26
C PRO A 75 -6.66 -4.48 16.48
N TYR A 76 -6.02 -4.21 15.34
CA TYR A 76 -5.40 -5.19 14.46
C TYR A 76 -3.87 -5.21 14.62
N PRO A 77 -3.19 -6.34 14.31
CA PRO A 77 -1.74 -6.41 14.33
C PRO A 77 -1.13 -5.50 13.24
N ASN A 78 -0.60 -4.35 13.66
CA ASN A 78 0.06 -3.37 12.80
C ASN A 78 1.59 -3.55 12.86
N SER A 79 2.21 -3.98 11.76
CA SER A 79 3.66 -4.18 11.67
C SER A 79 4.44 -2.90 11.35
N GLN A 80 3.76 -1.80 11.03
CA GLN A 80 4.37 -0.53 10.62
C GLN A 80 4.38 0.48 11.78
N ILE A 81 4.71 0.00 12.98
CA ILE A 81 4.84 0.80 14.19
C ILE A 81 6.30 0.93 14.63
N TYR A 82 6.61 1.96 15.41
CA TYR A 82 7.97 2.16 15.95
C TYR A 82 7.97 2.66 17.40
N HIS A 83 8.96 2.24 18.18
CA HIS A 83 9.24 2.72 19.54
C HIS A 83 10.42 3.69 19.58
N THR A 84 11.32 3.63 18.60
CA THR A 84 12.51 4.49 18.51
C THR A 84 12.66 5.08 17.10
N PRO A 85 13.42 6.18 16.95
CA PRO A 85 13.72 6.75 15.62
C PRO A 85 14.37 5.75 14.66
N GLU A 86 15.22 4.85 15.15
CA GLU A 86 15.89 3.82 14.35
C GLU A 86 14.88 2.81 13.80
N GLN A 87 13.91 2.40 14.62
CA GLN A 87 12.82 1.53 14.17
C GLN A 87 11.95 2.25 13.13
N ALA A 88 11.68 3.54 13.31
CA ALA A 88 10.95 4.33 12.30
C ALA A 88 11.72 4.31 10.98
N ASN A 89 13.03 4.58 11.01
CA ASN A 89 13.88 4.56 9.82
C ASN A 89 13.84 3.19 9.12
N GLN A 90 13.88 2.09 9.87
CA GLN A 90 13.78 0.75 9.31
C GLN A 90 12.43 0.51 8.61
N VAL A 91 11.31 0.96 9.20
CA VAL A 91 9.98 0.86 8.59
C VAL A 91 9.94 1.63 7.26
N TYR A 92 10.43 2.88 7.25
CA TYR A 92 10.49 3.70 6.03
C TYR A 92 11.32 3.05 4.92
N TRP A 93 12.50 2.50 5.25
CA TRP A 93 13.34 1.82 4.27
C TRP A 93 12.73 0.52 3.76
N ASN A 94 12.06 -0.25 4.61
CA ASN A 94 11.36 -1.47 4.18
C ASN A 94 10.25 -1.16 3.17
N GLN A 95 9.48 -0.10 3.41
CA GLN A 95 8.42 0.34 2.48
C GLN A 95 9.00 0.86 1.15
N LEU A 96 10.09 1.64 1.20
CA LEU A 96 10.76 2.11 -0.01
C LEU A 96 11.34 0.95 -0.83
N LYS A 97 11.99 -0.01 -0.16
CA LYS A 97 12.50 -1.23 -0.80
C LYS A 97 11.39 -2.04 -1.44
N LEU A 98 10.24 -2.19 -0.76
CA LEU A 98 9.07 -2.86 -1.33
C LEU A 98 8.63 -2.21 -2.64
N TYR A 99 8.54 -0.87 -2.70
CA TYR A 99 8.17 -0.19 -3.94
C TYR A 99 9.15 -0.43 -5.08
N GLN A 100 10.45 -0.47 -4.80
CA GLN A 100 11.47 -0.83 -5.79
C GLN A 100 11.27 -2.28 -6.29
N GLN A 101 11.10 -3.23 -5.36
CA GLN A 101 10.87 -4.64 -5.68
C GLN A 101 9.60 -4.84 -6.52
N LEU A 102 8.50 -4.16 -6.18
CA LEU A 102 7.25 -4.25 -6.95
C LEU A 102 7.43 -3.77 -8.40
N ALA A 103 8.19 -2.70 -8.60
CA ALA A 103 8.47 -2.17 -9.94
C ALA A 103 9.39 -3.10 -10.75
N GLU A 104 10.32 -3.79 -10.08
CA GLU A 104 11.22 -4.78 -10.72
C GLU A 104 10.49 -6.09 -11.04
N GLU A 105 9.72 -6.62 -10.10
CA GLU A 105 9.09 -7.94 -10.20
C GLU A 105 7.77 -7.92 -11.00
N LYS A 106 7.05 -6.79 -10.98
CA LYS A 106 5.74 -6.63 -11.62
C LYS A 106 5.67 -5.33 -12.46
N PRO A 107 6.56 -5.13 -13.45
CA PRO A 107 6.67 -3.88 -14.23
C PRO A 107 5.42 -3.55 -15.07
N GLN A 108 4.57 -4.55 -15.34
CA GLN A 108 3.28 -4.37 -16.02
C GLN A 108 2.20 -3.72 -15.14
N VAL A 109 2.39 -3.75 -13.82
CA VAL A 109 1.46 -3.18 -12.84
C VAL A 109 2.04 -1.94 -12.17
N PHE A 110 3.31 -2.01 -11.76
CA PHE A 110 3.97 -0.96 -11.00
C PHE A 110 5.11 -0.33 -11.80
N ARG A 111 5.11 1.00 -11.82
CA ARG A 111 6.22 1.78 -12.37
C ARG A 111 6.46 2.97 -11.46
N LEU A 112 7.70 3.11 -11.00
CA LEU A 112 8.12 4.29 -10.24
C LEU A 112 8.39 5.47 -11.19
N ILE A 113 7.90 6.64 -10.80
CA ILE A 113 8.18 7.91 -11.46
C ILE A 113 9.15 8.67 -10.56
N SER A 114 10.42 8.73 -10.93
CA SER A 114 11.48 9.40 -10.17
C SER A 114 11.86 10.77 -10.73
N THR A 115 11.42 11.08 -11.94
CA THR A 115 11.70 12.35 -12.62
C THR A 115 10.43 12.91 -13.22
N LYS A 116 10.33 14.24 -13.19
CA LYS A 116 9.44 14.97 -14.10
C LYS A 116 10.15 14.92 -15.45
N SER A 117 9.69 14.13 -16.40
CA SER A 117 10.27 14.15 -17.75
C SER A 117 10.27 15.58 -18.29
N ASN A 118 11.36 15.99 -18.93
CA ASN A 118 11.37 17.13 -19.85
C ASN A 118 10.73 16.73 -21.18
#